data_AF-A0A7G5H7D4-F1
#
_entry.id   AF-A0A7G5H7D4-F1
#
_cell.length_a   1.000
_cell.length_b   1.000
_cell.length_c   1.000
_cell.angle_alpha   90.00
_cell.angle_beta   90.00
_cell.angle_gamma   90.00
#
_symmetry.space_group_name_H-M   'P 1'
#
loop_
_entity.id
_entity.type
_entity.pdbx_description
1 polymer ?
#
loop_
_entity_poly.entity_id
_entity_poly.type
_entity_poly.pdbx_seq_one_letter_code
_entity_poly.pdbx_strand_id
1 'polypeptide(L)'
;MAPDSATAAQTVRTFLTWYKNHIQAANRIPLVNQQAGKPYSVNIQNGERYLTYLKSSQLLTDSYLNGWRTFFKERQESFRISPQTEGPPTGFDYDLVMLNQDVDMQLASLKSLKIKRVTIDRQQAVVMCVLFDTYEFRLVHDANQWLINEILNVSQE
;
A
#
# COMPACT_ATOMS: atom_id res chain seq x y z
N MET A 1 -24.09 11.90 5.69
CA MET A 1 -22.93 11.30 6.39
C MET A 1 -22.65 12.13 7.63
N ALA A 2 -22.31 11.50 8.76
CA ALA A 2 -21.74 12.24 9.89
C ALA A 2 -20.41 12.91 9.48
N PRO A 3 -20.02 14.04 10.09
CA PRO A 3 -18.78 14.75 9.75
C PRO A 3 -17.56 13.84 9.73
N ASP A 4 -17.44 12.94 10.72
CA ASP A 4 -16.32 12.00 10.83
C ASP A 4 -16.28 10.96 9.71
N SER A 5 -17.44 10.52 9.21
CA SER A 5 -17.51 9.60 8.07
C SER A 5 -17.05 10.27 6.78
N ALA A 6 -17.37 11.56 6.62
CA ALA A 6 -16.92 12.34 5.48
C ALA A 6 -15.41 12.57 5.52
N THR A 7 -14.84 12.86 6.69
CA THR A 7 -13.38 13.06 6.85
C THR A 7 -12.59 11.76 6.63
N ALA A 8 -13.06 10.62 7.15
CA ALA A 8 -12.43 9.32 6.91
C ALA A 8 -12.41 8.96 5.40
N ALA A 9 -13.54 9.13 4.72
CA ALA A 9 -13.62 8.91 3.28
C ALA A 9 -12.74 9.89 2.50
N GLN A 10 -12.64 11.15 2.96
CA GLN A 10 -11.77 12.15 2.35
C GLN A 10 -10.29 11.80 2.52
N THR A 11 -9.86 11.28 3.67
CA THR A 11 -8.49 10.77 3.87
C THR A 11 -8.11 9.74 2.81
N VAL A 12 -8.98 8.76 2.55
CA VAL A 12 -8.74 7.73 1.51
C VAL A 12 -8.64 8.36 0.12
N ARG A 13 -9.54 9.29 -0.23
CA ARG A 13 -9.50 10.02 -1.50
C ARG A 13 -8.19 10.80 -1.66
N THR A 14 -7.77 11.50 -0.62
CA THR A 14 -6.53 12.29 -0.61
C THR A 14 -5.32 11.38 -0.77
N PHE A 15 -5.26 10.26 -0.04
CA PHE A 15 -4.16 9.31 -0.16
C PHE A 15 -4.08 8.69 -1.57
N LEU A 16 -5.19 8.19 -2.11
CA LEU A 16 -5.20 7.61 -3.46
C LEU A 16 -4.82 8.63 -4.54
N THR A 17 -5.24 9.88 -4.38
CA THR A 17 -4.85 10.98 -5.29
C THR A 17 -3.36 11.27 -5.18
N TRP A 18 -2.84 11.34 -3.95
CA TRP A 18 -1.41 11.48 -3.72
C TRP A 18 -0.65 10.32 -4.35
N TYR A 19 -1.05 9.08 -4.09
CA TYR A 19 -0.37 7.88 -4.57
C TYR A 19 -0.34 7.84 -6.10
N LYS A 20 -1.45 8.17 -6.77
CA LYS A 20 -1.49 8.30 -8.23
C LYS A 20 -0.42 9.22 -8.80
N ASN A 21 -0.12 10.32 -8.12
CA ASN A 21 0.86 11.30 -8.58
C ASN A 21 2.30 10.94 -8.18
N HIS A 22 2.50 9.98 -7.27
CA HIS A 22 3.79 9.65 -6.67
C HIS A 22 4.27 8.22 -7.00
N ILE A 23 3.39 7.35 -7.50
CA ILE A 23 3.68 5.94 -7.79
C ILE A 23 4.87 5.77 -8.74
N GLN A 24 4.98 6.60 -9.78
CA GLN A 24 6.09 6.52 -10.74
C GLN A 24 7.45 6.81 -10.09
N ALA A 25 7.50 7.67 -9.08
CA ALA A 25 8.71 7.92 -8.32
C ALA A 25 8.98 6.80 -7.30
N ALA A 26 7.94 6.28 -6.66
CA ALA A 26 8.04 5.14 -5.75
C ALA A 26 8.59 3.88 -6.46
N ASN A 27 8.06 3.57 -7.66
CA ASN A 27 8.45 2.40 -8.46
C ASN A 27 9.88 2.48 -9.02
N ARG A 28 10.51 3.66 -9.02
CA ARG A 28 11.93 3.81 -9.38
C ARG A 28 12.88 3.38 -8.27
N ILE A 29 12.37 3.06 -7.08
CA ILE A 29 13.17 2.55 -5.96
C ILE A 29 13.22 1.02 -6.07
N PRO A 30 14.35 0.41 -6.47
CA PRO A 30 14.40 -1.04 -6.66
C PRO A 30 14.40 -1.74 -5.30
N LEU A 31 13.32 -2.47 -5.03
CA LEU A 31 13.09 -3.19 -3.76
C LEU A 31 13.79 -4.56 -3.72
N VAL A 32 14.20 -5.10 -4.86
CA VAL A 32 14.89 -6.39 -4.97
C VAL A 32 16.20 -6.18 -5.72
N ASN A 33 17.29 -6.72 -5.18
CA ASN A 33 18.56 -6.84 -5.89
C ASN A 33 18.45 -7.98 -6.90
N GLN A 34 18.52 -7.63 -8.18
CA GLN A 34 18.45 -8.59 -9.27
C GLN A 34 19.73 -8.50 -10.10
N GLN A 35 20.44 -9.61 -10.21
CA GLN A 35 21.64 -9.75 -11.04
C GLN A 35 21.56 -11.08 -11.78
N ALA A 36 21.96 -11.09 -13.06
CA ALA A 36 21.91 -12.29 -13.88
C ALA A 36 22.68 -13.45 -13.23
N GLY A 37 22.04 -14.61 -13.10
CA GLY A 37 22.62 -15.81 -12.50
C GLY A 37 22.86 -15.73 -10.98
N LYS A 38 22.34 -14.70 -10.29
CA LYS A 38 22.38 -14.58 -8.84
C LYS A 38 20.99 -14.72 -8.24
N PRO A 39 20.84 -15.38 -7.08
CA PRO A 39 19.60 -15.37 -6.33
C PRO A 39 19.14 -13.95 -6.02
N TYR A 40 17.83 -13.74 -6.04
CA TYR A 40 17.23 -12.50 -5.56
C TYR A 40 17.53 -12.27 -4.08
N SER A 41 17.61 -10.99 -3.70
CA SER A 41 17.62 -10.57 -2.31
C SER A 41 16.81 -9.29 -2.19
N VAL A 42 16.18 -9.05 -1.05
CA VAL A 42 15.50 -7.78 -0.80
C VAL A 42 16.56 -6.70 -0.59
N ASN A 43 16.37 -5.54 -1.21
CA ASN A 43 17.17 -4.36 -0.95
C ASN A 43 16.59 -3.60 0.24
N ILE A 44 16.97 -3.99 1.45
CA ILE A 44 16.43 -3.42 2.70
C ILE A 44 16.63 -1.90 2.78
N GLN A 45 17.78 -1.39 2.32
CA GLN A 45 18.05 0.05 2.31
C GLN A 45 17.05 0.80 1.42
N ASN A 46 16.79 0.29 0.22
CA ASN A 46 15.79 0.85 -0.67
C ASN A 46 14.36 0.61 -0.19
N GLY A 47 14.10 -0.50 0.50
CA GLY A 47 12.84 -0.73 1.23
C GLY A 47 12.55 0.41 2.21
N GLU A 48 13.52 0.80 3.04
CA GLU A 48 13.34 1.95 3.94
C GLU A 48 13.17 3.29 3.21
N ARG A 49 13.87 3.50 2.09
CA ARG A 49 13.66 4.69 1.25
C ARG A 49 12.25 4.74 0.68
N TYR A 50 11.74 3.61 0.21
CA TYR A 50 10.37 3.47 -0.29
C TYR A 50 9.35 3.76 0.81
N LEU A 51 9.52 3.19 2.01
CA LEU A 51 8.60 3.44 3.13
C LEU A 51 8.67 4.88 3.64
N THR A 52 9.85 5.49 3.66
CA THR A 52 10.01 6.92 3.98
C THR A 52 9.31 7.79 2.94
N TYR A 53 9.41 7.42 1.67
CA TYR A 53 8.72 8.11 0.59
C TYR A 53 7.19 7.99 0.74
N LEU A 54 6.66 6.80 1.03
CA LEU A 54 5.23 6.63 1.33
C LEU A 54 4.80 7.43 2.57
N LYS A 55 5.62 7.45 3.62
CA LYS A 55 5.36 8.24 4.85
C LYS A 55 5.24 9.74 4.57
N SER A 56 5.91 10.25 3.53
CA SER A 56 5.81 11.66 3.14
C SER A 56 4.41 12.09 2.71
N SER A 57 3.50 11.15 2.42
CA SER A 57 2.07 11.44 2.27
C SER A 57 1.43 12.02 3.53
N GLN A 58 2.02 11.77 4.71
CA GLN A 58 1.50 12.09 6.04
C GLN A 58 0.15 11.43 6.39
N LEU A 59 -0.31 10.47 5.58
CA LEU A 59 -1.61 9.80 5.71
C LEU A 59 -1.49 8.34 6.15
N LEU A 60 -0.28 7.86 6.42
CA LEU A 60 -0.01 6.47 6.83
C LEU A 60 0.48 6.41 8.29
N THR A 61 -0.01 5.42 9.04
CA THR A 61 0.53 5.13 10.38
C THR A 61 1.91 4.50 10.31
N ASP A 62 2.66 4.57 11.41
CA ASP A 62 3.91 3.82 11.51
C ASP A 62 3.67 2.32 11.58
N SER A 63 2.53 1.88 12.13
CA SER A 63 2.14 0.48 12.14
C SER A 63 1.98 -0.09 10.73
N TYR A 64 1.32 0.65 9.83
CA TYR A 64 1.21 0.26 8.42
C TYR A 64 2.59 0.04 7.78
N LEU A 65 3.51 0.98 7.99
CA LEU A 65 4.87 0.88 7.44
C LEU A 65 5.69 -0.24 8.08
N ASN A 66 5.50 -0.50 9.38
CA ASN A 66 6.16 -1.60 10.08
C ASN A 66 5.69 -2.97 9.59
N GLY A 67 4.44 -3.09 9.11
CA GLY A 67 3.98 -4.27 8.38
C GLY A 67 4.86 -4.57 7.18
N TRP A 68 5.13 -3.57 6.33
CA TRP A 68 6.00 -3.72 5.18
C TRP A 68 7.47 -3.99 5.54
N ARG A 69 7.99 -3.39 6.62
CA ARG A 69 9.34 -3.73 7.13
C ARG A 69 9.45 -5.20 7.51
N THR A 70 8.40 -5.74 8.12
CA THR A 70 8.33 -7.16 8.50
C THR A 70 8.29 -8.02 7.25
N PHE A 71 7.40 -7.71 6.30
CA PHE A 71 7.33 -8.36 5.00
C PHE A 71 8.69 -8.40 4.28
N PHE A 72 9.42 -7.28 4.22
CA PHE A 72 10.74 -7.23 3.59
C PHE A 72 11.76 -8.17 4.25
N LYS A 73 11.75 -8.27 5.58
CA LYS A 73 12.62 -9.21 6.32
C LYS A 73 12.25 -10.66 6.03
N GLU A 74 10.96 -10.96 6.02
CA GLU A 74 10.46 -12.32 5.75
C GLU A 74 10.76 -12.76 4.30
N ARG A 75 10.60 -11.86 3.33
CA ARG A 75 10.99 -12.12 1.93
C ARG A 75 12.50 -12.29 1.77
N GLN A 76 13.31 -11.48 2.45
CA GLN A 76 14.77 -11.66 2.46
C GLN A 76 15.15 -13.04 2.98
N GLU A 77 14.52 -13.48 4.08
CA GLU A 77 14.77 -14.81 4.62
C GLU A 77 14.25 -15.92 3.70
N SER A 78 13.10 -15.72 3.06
CA SER A 78 12.53 -16.66 2.09
C SER A 78 13.48 -16.87 0.90
N PHE A 79 14.05 -15.80 0.33
CA PHE A 79 15.04 -15.91 -0.75
C PHE A 79 16.35 -16.56 -0.30
N ARG A 80 16.71 -16.46 0.98
CA ARG A 80 17.89 -17.14 1.54
C ARG A 80 17.67 -18.64 1.67
N ILE A 81 16.50 -19.06 2.15
CA ILE A 81 16.13 -20.47 2.35
C ILE A 81 15.81 -21.17 1.02
N SER A 82 15.10 -20.47 0.14
CA SER A 82 14.68 -20.97 -1.18
C SER A 82 15.08 -19.96 -2.27
N PRO A 83 16.33 -20.01 -2.76
CA PRO A 83 16.83 -19.11 -3.78
C PRO A 83 15.97 -19.11 -5.06
N GLN A 84 15.55 -17.92 -5.48
CA GLN A 84 14.90 -17.69 -6.76
C GLN A 84 15.86 -16.91 -7.68
N THR A 85 16.04 -17.37 -8.92
CA THR A 85 16.93 -16.73 -9.91
C THR A 85 16.22 -16.32 -11.19
N GLU A 86 14.97 -16.76 -11.38
CA GLU A 86 14.19 -16.56 -12.61
C GLU A 86 12.77 -16.10 -12.29
N GLY A 87 12.15 -15.44 -13.26
CA GLY A 87 10.79 -14.92 -13.17
C GLY A 87 10.65 -13.68 -12.27
N PRO A 88 9.43 -13.15 -12.12
CA PRO A 88 9.17 -12.07 -11.16
C PRO A 88 9.53 -12.49 -9.73
N PRO A 89 10.24 -11.66 -8.94
CA PRO A 89 10.56 -12.02 -7.57
C PRO A 89 9.27 -12.18 -6.77
N THR A 90 9.11 -13.34 -6.14
CA THR A 90 7.89 -13.69 -5.40
C THR A 90 7.54 -12.62 -4.35
N GLY A 91 6.34 -12.03 -4.43
CA GLY A 91 5.88 -10.99 -3.52
C GLY A 91 6.27 -9.56 -3.92
N PHE A 92 6.96 -9.40 -5.06
CA PHE A 92 7.29 -8.10 -5.66
C PHE A 92 6.81 -8.01 -7.12
N ASP A 93 5.91 -8.91 -7.50
CA ASP A 93 5.29 -9.02 -8.82
C ASP A 93 4.00 -8.20 -8.94
N TYR A 94 3.67 -7.42 -7.92
CA TYR A 94 2.50 -6.53 -7.85
C TYR A 94 2.84 -5.22 -7.12
N ASP A 95 1.97 -4.21 -7.24
CA ASP A 95 2.10 -2.96 -6.51
C ASP A 95 1.82 -3.15 -5.01
N LEU A 96 2.77 -2.80 -4.14
CA LEU A 96 2.66 -3.09 -2.72
C LEU A 96 1.61 -2.25 -1.98
N VAL A 97 1.19 -1.09 -2.49
CA VAL A 97 0.14 -0.28 -1.84
C VAL A 97 -1.24 -0.75 -2.25
N MET A 98 -1.42 -1.01 -3.55
CA MET A 98 -2.71 -1.37 -4.15
C MET A 98 -2.91 -2.87 -4.26
N LEU A 99 -1.92 -3.69 -3.87
CA LEU A 99 -1.98 -5.16 -3.86
C LEU A 99 -2.58 -5.70 -5.18
N ASN A 100 -2.06 -5.22 -6.30
CA ASN A 100 -2.59 -5.50 -7.64
C ASN A 100 -1.49 -5.35 -8.70
N GLN A 101 -1.51 -6.21 -9.73
CA GLN A 101 -0.53 -6.18 -10.84
C GLN A 101 -0.81 -5.05 -11.86
N ASP A 102 -2.09 -4.73 -12.09
CA ASP A 102 -2.59 -3.71 -13.01
C ASP A 102 -2.92 -2.39 -12.29
N VAL A 103 -1.98 -1.90 -11.46
CA VAL A 103 -2.18 -0.71 -10.62
C VAL A 103 -2.55 0.55 -11.42
N ASP A 104 -2.02 0.69 -12.64
CA ASP A 104 -2.35 1.82 -13.52
C ASP A 104 -3.84 1.84 -13.89
N MET A 105 -4.45 0.66 -14.08
CA MET A 105 -5.89 0.55 -14.35
C MET A 105 -6.72 0.97 -13.13
N GLN A 106 -6.29 0.55 -11.93
CA GLN A 106 -6.92 0.97 -10.68
C GLN A 106 -6.88 2.49 -10.51
N LEU A 107 -5.71 3.11 -10.68
CA LEU A 107 -5.53 4.55 -10.51
C LEU A 107 -6.13 5.40 -11.64
N ALA A 108 -6.28 4.85 -12.84
CA ALA A 108 -7.04 5.47 -13.93
C ALA A 108 -8.53 5.62 -13.57
N SER A 109 -9.08 4.65 -12.83
CA SER A 109 -10.48 4.66 -12.39
C SER A 109 -10.76 5.58 -11.17
N LEU A 110 -9.75 6.25 -10.63
CA LEU A 110 -9.88 7.12 -9.45
C LEU A 110 -10.92 8.23 -9.61
N LYS A 111 -11.10 8.76 -10.84
CA LYS A 111 -12.14 9.77 -11.15
C LYS A 111 -13.57 9.25 -10.94
N SER A 112 -13.74 7.94 -11.00
CA SER A 112 -15.00 7.22 -10.79
C SER A 112 -15.06 6.50 -9.44
N LEU A 113 -14.14 6.80 -8.51
CA LEU A 113 -14.09 6.17 -7.19
C LEU A 113 -15.43 6.31 -6.45
N LYS A 114 -16.02 5.16 -6.10
CA LYS A 114 -17.26 5.08 -5.33
C LYS A 114 -16.96 4.62 -3.91
N ILE A 115 -17.26 5.45 -2.92
CA ILE A 115 -17.29 4.99 -1.52
C ILE A 115 -18.57 4.17 -1.34
N LYS A 116 -18.41 2.90 -0.98
CA LYS A 116 -19.53 1.96 -0.78
C LYS A 116 -20.03 2.00 0.65
N ARG A 117 -19.10 2.04 1.61
CA ARG A 117 -19.42 1.97 3.03
C ARG A 117 -18.35 2.71 3.82
N VAL A 118 -18.80 3.42 4.84
CA VAL A 118 -17.94 3.97 5.89
C VAL A 118 -18.55 3.54 7.21
N THR A 119 -17.79 2.81 8.02
CA THR A 119 -18.16 2.48 9.40
C THR A 119 -17.16 3.12 10.35
N ILE A 120 -17.65 3.74 11.41
CA ILE A 120 -16.82 4.35 12.46
C ILE A 120 -17.18 3.71 13.78
N ASP A 121 -16.17 3.30 14.52
CA ASP A 121 -16.26 2.90 15.92
C ASP A 121 -15.15 3.59 16.71
N ARG A 122 -15.53 4.63 17.46
CA ARG A 122 -14.63 5.48 18.25
C ARG A 122 -13.48 6.02 17.39
N GLN A 123 -12.25 5.53 17.63
CA GLN A 123 -11.02 5.96 16.98
C GLN A 123 -10.63 5.04 15.82
N GLN A 124 -11.55 4.21 15.33
CA GLN A 124 -11.33 3.32 14.20
C GLN A 124 -12.37 3.60 13.12
N ALA A 125 -11.95 3.53 11.87
CA ALA A 125 -12.85 3.60 10.74
C ALA A 125 -12.48 2.55 9.68
N VAL A 126 -13.50 2.05 9.00
CA VAL A 126 -13.34 1.22 7.81
C VAL A 126 -14.02 1.91 6.65
N VAL A 127 -13.26 2.18 5.59
CA VAL A 127 -13.75 2.79 4.35
C VAL A 127 -13.63 1.76 3.24
N MET A 128 -14.76 1.29 2.75
CA MET A 128 -14.80 0.45 1.57
C MET A 128 -15.07 1.30 0.33
N CYS A 129 -14.24 1.13 -0.70
CA CYS A 129 -14.40 1.84 -1.95
C CYS A 129 -14.17 0.93 -3.15
N VAL A 130 -14.75 1.34 -4.28
CA VAL A 130 -14.62 0.63 -5.56
C VAL A 130 -13.91 1.53 -6.55
N LEU A 131 -12.79 1.01 -7.04
CA LEU A 131 -12.06 1.44 -8.23
C LEU A 131 -12.46 0.51 -9.38
N PHE A 132 -11.50 -0.19 -9.99
CA PHE A 132 -11.79 -1.37 -10.79
C PHE A 132 -12.01 -2.57 -9.85
N ASP A 133 -11.15 -2.71 -8.84
CA ASP A 133 -11.31 -3.65 -7.73
C ASP A 133 -12.01 -2.99 -6.53
N THR A 134 -12.43 -3.84 -5.58
CA THR A 134 -12.94 -3.42 -4.27
C THR A 134 -11.81 -3.39 -3.25
N TYR A 135 -11.66 -2.25 -2.59
CA TYR A 135 -10.66 -2.00 -1.56
C TYR A 135 -11.29 -1.71 -0.21
N GLU A 136 -10.66 -2.22 0.83
CA GLU A 136 -10.92 -1.85 2.22
C GLU A 136 -9.72 -1.07 2.78
N PHE A 137 -9.98 0.14 3.27
CA PHE A 137 -9.03 0.93 4.03
C PHE A 137 -9.44 0.90 5.49
N ARG A 138 -8.54 0.47 6.37
CA ARG A 138 -8.73 0.59 7.82
C ARG A 138 -7.92 1.77 8.33
N LEU A 139 -8.60 2.67 9.02
CA LEU A 139 -8.05 3.91 9.52
C LEU A 139 -8.12 3.94 11.04
N VAL A 140 -7.15 4.63 11.64
CA VAL A 140 -7.18 5.01 13.05
C VAL A 140 -7.20 6.53 13.15
N HIS A 141 -7.94 7.05 14.12
CA HIS A 141 -7.93 8.47 14.43
C HIS A 141 -6.76 8.74 15.37
N ASP A 142 -5.82 9.58 14.95
CA ASP A 142 -4.69 10.01 15.77
C ASP A 142 -4.64 11.54 15.82
N ALA A 143 -4.56 12.06 17.04
CA ALA A 143 -4.77 13.47 17.36
C ALA A 143 -6.06 14.04 16.73
N ASN A 144 -5.94 14.68 15.56
CA ASN A 144 -7.01 15.38 14.85
C ASN A 144 -7.16 14.94 13.39
N GLN A 145 -6.62 13.78 13.00
CA GLN A 145 -6.73 13.28 11.64
C GLN A 145 -6.88 11.76 11.59
N TRP A 146 -7.59 11.30 10.56
CA TRP A 146 -7.61 9.89 10.20
C TRP A 146 -6.32 9.52 9.47
N LEU A 147 -5.69 8.43 9.88
CA LEU A 147 -4.51 7.84 9.25
C LEU A 147 -4.84 6.42 8.79
N ILE A 148 -4.35 6.05 7.61
CA ILE A 148 -4.48 4.71 7.07
C ILE A 148 -3.52 3.79 7.81
N ASN A 149 -4.09 2.74 8.40
CA ASN A 149 -3.40 1.73 9.16
C ASN A 149 -3.26 0.41 8.40
N GLU A 150 -4.17 0.15 7.44
CA GLU A 150 -4.17 -1.05 6.62
C GLU A 150 -4.91 -0.78 5.30
N ILE A 151 -4.46 -1.45 4.22
CA ILE A 151 -5.09 -1.43 2.90
C ILE A 151 -5.21 -2.88 2.45
N LEU A 152 -6.41 -3.28 2.05
CA LEU A 152 -6.71 -4.62 1.57
C LEU A 152 -7.35 -4.54 0.18
N ASN A 153 -6.91 -5.40 -0.73
CA ASN A 153 -7.61 -5.66 -1.98
C ASN A 153 -8.56 -6.85 -1.79
N VAL A 154 -9.82 -6.54 -1.47
CA VAL A 154 -10.86 -7.53 -1.14
C VAL A 154 -11.25 -8.36 -2.37
N SER A 155 -10.86 -7.95 -3.58
CA SER A 155 -11.13 -8.71 -4.81
C SER A 155 -10.09 -9.81 -5.08
N GLN A 156 -9.00 -9.86 -4.31
CA GLN A 156 -7.92 -10.84 -4.46
C GLN A 156 -7.73 -11.74 -3.22
N GLU A 157 -8.58 -11.61 -2.20
CA GLU A 157 -8.74 -12.56 -1.10
C GLU A 157 -9.74 -13.66 -1.46
#